data_AF-A0A1F8NF95-F1
#
_entry.id   AF-A0A1F8NF95-F1
#
_cell.length_a   1.000
_cell.length_b   1.000
_cell.length_c   1.000
_cell.angle_alpha   90.00
_cell.angle_beta   90.00
_cell.angle_gamma   90.00
#
_symmetry.space_group_name_H-M   'P 1'
#
loop_
_entity.id
_entity.type
_entity.pdbx_description
1 polymer ?
#
loop_
_entity_poly.entity_id
_entity_poly.type
_entity_poly.pdbx_seq_one_letter_code
_entity_poly.pdbx_strand_id
1 'polypeptide(L)'
;MKKTEQEIRDEFRPEASRRVTESLVVAKVAEQEKIAADEAEVNAEIEKMVQGAGDRAEDLRKMFGTGTARHVVEDRLVAGKTVRFLVGVAESSHSKREEKEETS
;
A
#
# COMPACT_ATOMS: atom_id res chain seq x y z
N MET A 1 32.47 -18.64 -4.73
CA MET A 1 32.22 -17.87 -5.97
C MET A 1 31.05 -16.93 -5.70
N LYS A 2 31.11 -15.69 -6.18
CA LYS A 2 29.99 -14.73 -6.09
C LYS A 2 29.05 -14.98 -7.28
N LYS A 3 27.73 -14.92 -7.05
CA LYS A 3 26.73 -14.97 -8.13
C LYS A 3 26.95 -13.80 -9.09
N THR A 4 26.72 -14.03 -10.38
CA THR A 4 26.71 -12.99 -11.40
C THR A 4 25.44 -12.14 -11.28
N GLU A 5 25.48 -10.93 -11.84
CA GLU A 5 24.31 -10.03 -11.89
C GLU A 5 23.11 -10.69 -12.58
N GLN A 6 23.35 -11.50 -13.61
CA GLN A 6 22.30 -12.21 -14.34
C GLN A 6 21.65 -13.29 -13.48
N GLU A 7 22.45 -14.09 -12.76
CA GLU A 7 21.93 -15.10 -11.84
C GLU A 7 21.09 -14.47 -10.72
N ILE A 8 21.52 -13.32 -10.19
CA ILE A 8 20.76 -12.56 -9.19
C ILE A 8 19.43 -12.07 -9.80
N ARG A 9 19.45 -11.51 -11.02
CA ARG A 9 18.21 -11.08 -11.70
C ARG A 9 17.23 -12.21 -11.89
N ASP A 10 17.69 -13.36 -12.38
CA ASP A 10 16.83 -14.49 -12.68
C ASP A 10 16.24 -15.11 -11.41
N GLU A 11 17.00 -15.10 -10.31
CA GLU A 11 16.55 -15.52 -8.99
C GLU A 11 15.43 -14.63 -8.43
N PHE A 12 15.55 -13.29 -8.55
CA PHE A 12 14.53 -12.36 -8.03
C PHE A 12 13.36 -12.11 -8.99
N ARG A 13 13.46 -12.53 -10.25
CA ARG A 13 12.44 -12.25 -11.27
C ARG A 13 11.03 -12.76 -10.92
N PRO A 14 10.85 -13.96 -10.34
CA PRO A 14 9.53 -14.44 -9.94
C PRO A 14 8.90 -13.55 -8.87
N GLU A 15 9.66 -13.16 -7.85
CA GLU A 15 9.17 -12.31 -6.76
C GLU A 15 8.83 -10.90 -7.27
N ALA A 16 9.69 -10.32 -8.10
CA ALA A 16 9.45 -9.01 -8.70
C ALA A 16 8.18 -9.00 -9.58
N SER A 17 7.99 -10.04 -10.38
CA SER A 17 6.80 -10.17 -11.25
C SER A 17 5.51 -10.31 -10.43
N ARG A 18 5.57 -11.09 -9.34
CA ARG A 18 4.45 -11.22 -8.40
C ARG A 18 4.10 -9.88 -7.76
N ARG A 19 5.10 -9.15 -7.23
CA ARG A 19 4.91 -7.83 -6.61
C ARG A 19 4.30 -6.81 -7.58
N VAL A 20 4.74 -6.78 -8.83
CA VAL A 20 4.16 -5.90 -9.86
C VAL A 20 2.70 -6.26 -10.12
N THR A 21 2.40 -7.55 -10.24
CA THR A 21 1.02 -8.02 -10.46
C THR A 21 0.10 -7.64 -9.30
N GLU A 22 0.55 -7.87 -8.06
CA GLU A 22 -0.21 -7.50 -6.84
C GLU A 22 -0.46 -5.98 -6.79
N SER A 23 0.56 -5.16 -7.06
CA SER A 23 0.42 -3.70 -7.11
C SER A 23 -0.58 -3.24 -8.18
N LEU A 24 -0.55 -3.85 -9.38
CA LEU A 24 -1.50 -3.52 -10.45
C LEU A 24 -2.94 -3.88 -10.08
N VAL A 25 -3.15 -5.02 -9.42
CA VAL A 25 -4.47 -5.43 -8.93
C VAL A 25 -4.98 -4.44 -7.88
N VAL A 26 -4.16 -4.10 -6.88
CA VAL A 26 -4.53 -3.13 -5.83
C VAL A 26 -4.84 -1.76 -6.45
N ALA A 27 -4.02 -1.28 -7.39
CA ALA A 27 -4.27 -0.02 -8.08
C ALA A 27 -5.62 -0.05 -8.83
N LYS A 28 -5.93 -1.16 -9.51
CA LYS A 28 -7.18 -1.27 -10.27
C LYS A 28 -8.41 -1.31 -9.36
N VAL A 29 -8.33 -1.98 -8.21
CA VAL A 29 -9.41 -1.97 -7.21
C VAL A 29 -9.60 -0.56 -6.66
N ALA A 30 -8.51 0.14 -6.32
CA ALA A 30 -8.59 1.51 -5.83
C ALA A 30 -9.32 2.45 -6.80
N GLU A 31 -9.02 2.32 -8.10
CA GLU A 31 -9.69 3.08 -9.18
C GLU A 31 -11.19 2.75 -9.25
N GLN A 32 -11.55 1.46 -9.26
CA GLN A 32 -12.95 1.02 -9.40
C GLN A 32 -13.82 1.43 -8.20
N GLU A 33 -13.28 1.28 -7.00
CA GLU A 33 -13.95 1.61 -5.74
C GLU A 33 -13.82 3.10 -5.37
N LYS A 34 -13.13 3.89 -6.21
CA LYS A 34 -12.89 5.34 -6.02
C LYS A 34 -12.23 5.64 -4.67
N ILE A 35 -11.30 4.79 -4.27
CA ILE A 35 -10.53 4.96 -3.04
C ILE A 35 -9.45 6.01 -3.30
N ALA A 36 -9.53 7.13 -2.58
CA ALA A 36 -8.59 8.22 -2.63
C ALA A 36 -8.11 8.57 -1.21
N ALA A 37 -6.99 9.28 -1.10
CA ALA A 37 -6.55 9.93 0.12
C ALA A 37 -6.80 11.44 -0.02
N ASP A 38 -7.40 12.04 1.00
CA ASP A 38 -7.54 13.50 1.03
C ASP A 38 -6.27 14.19 1.56
N GLU A 39 -6.19 15.50 1.38
CA GLU A 39 -5.01 16.27 1.80
C GLU A 39 -4.74 16.17 3.31
N ALA A 40 -5.77 16.07 4.13
CA ALA A 40 -5.64 16.00 5.58
C ALA A 40 -5.06 14.65 6.02
N GLU A 41 -5.48 13.56 5.38
CA GLU A 41 -4.93 12.22 5.59
C GLU A 41 -3.47 12.13 5.15
N VAL A 42 -3.14 12.70 3.99
CA VAL A 42 -1.74 12.76 3.52
C VAL A 42 -0.88 13.56 4.50
N ASN A 43 -1.36 14.71 4.96
CA ASN A 43 -0.63 15.51 5.95
C ASN A 43 -0.46 14.75 7.27
N ALA A 44 -1.49 14.07 7.76
CA ALA A 44 -1.43 13.28 8.99
C ALA A 44 -0.43 12.11 8.88
N GLU A 45 -0.36 11.44 7.73
CA GLU A 45 0.63 10.37 7.51
C GLU A 45 2.05 10.93 7.43
N ILE A 46 2.26 12.10 6.80
CA ILE A 46 3.56 12.78 6.81
C ILE A 46 3.98 13.11 8.24
N GLU A 47 3.08 13.66 9.06
CA GLU A 47 3.35 13.93 10.48
C GLU A 47 3.77 12.68 11.23
N LYS A 48 3.06 11.56 11.00
CA LYS A 48 3.39 10.27 11.60
C LYS A 48 4.76 9.73 11.13
N MET A 49 5.11 9.93 9.86
CA MET A 49 6.41 9.50 9.31
C MET A 49 7.58 10.29 9.88
N VAL A 50 7.40 11.58 10.18
CA VAL A 50 8.45 12.42 10.76
C VAL A 50 8.49 12.38 12.29
N GLN A 51 7.47 11.78 12.91
CA GLN A 51 7.43 11.56 14.35
C GLN A 51 8.61 10.70 14.79
N GLY A 52 9.47 11.26 15.65
CA GLY A 52 10.69 10.59 16.13
C GLY A 52 11.94 10.83 15.27
N ALA A 53 11.86 11.65 14.22
CA ALA A 53 13.04 12.02 13.41
C ALA A 53 13.98 13.05 14.07
N GLY A 54 13.62 13.55 15.26
CA GLY A 54 14.42 14.53 16.00
C GLY A 54 14.72 15.78 15.17
N ASP A 55 15.99 16.17 15.13
CA ASP A 55 16.46 17.36 14.42
C ASP A 55 16.18 17.35 12.91
N ARG A 56 15.93 16.18 12.30
CA ARG A 56 15.63 16.05 10.87
C ARG A 56 14.13 16.18 10.55
N ALA A 57 13.27 16.31 11.55
CA ALA A 57 11.83 16.30 11.35
C ALA A 57 11.36 17.41 10.40
N GLU A 58 11.91 18.62 10.51
CA GLU A 58 11.53 19.74 9.64
C GLU A 58 11.95 19.52 8.18
N ASP A 59 13.16 18.99 7.95
CA ASP A 59 13.66 18.73 6.60
C ASP A 59 12.85 17.60 5.92
N LEU A 60 12.54 16.54 6.66
CA LEU A 60 11.70 15.46 6.16
C LEU A 60 10.26 15.93 5.88
N ARG A 61 9.71 16.81 6.74
CA ARG A 61 8.38 17.39 6.51
C ARG A 61 8.34 18.21 5.23
N LYS A 62 9.36 19.03 4.96
CA LYS A 62 9.49 19.79 3.71
C LYS A 62 9.62 18.86 2.50
N MET A 63 10.42 17.80 2.63
CA MET A 63 10.63 16.82 1.56
C MET A 63 9.31 16.11 1.21
N PHE A 64 8.64 15.48 2.18
CA PHE A 64 7.38 14.76 1.93
C PHE A 64 6.18 15.67 1.71
N GLY A 65 6.26 16.94 2.09
CA GLY A 65 5.19 17.91 1.91
C GLY A 65 5.03 18.41 0.47
N THR A 66 5.96 18.13 -0.44
CA THR A 66 5.99 18.75 -1.78
C THR A 66 6.28 17.75 -2.91
N GLY A 67 5.74 18.07 -4.10
CA GLY A 67 6.06 17.39 -5.36
C GLY A 67 5.92 15.86 -5.33
N THR A 68 6.87 15.18 -5.97
CA THR A 68 6.86 13.71 -6.14
C THR A 68 6.85 12.95 -4.82
N ALA A 69 7.53 13.44 -3.78
CA ALA A 69 7.60 12.74 -2.50
C ALA A 69 6.24 12.73 -1.77
N ARG A 70 5.43 13.78 -1.95
CA ARG A 70 4.05 13.80 -1.46
C ARG A 70 3.18 12.72 -2.14
N HIS A 71 3.29 12.60 -3.46
CA HIS A 71 2.54 11.59 -4.21
C HIS A 71 2.91 10.16 -3.79
N VAL A 72 4.17 9.89 -3.43
CA VAL A 72 4.56 8.59 -2.87
C VAL A 72 3.82 8.28 -1.57
N VAL A 73 3.60 9.28 -0.70
CA VAL A 73 2.83 9.10 0.54
C VAL A 73 1.35 8.87 0.23
N GLU A 74 0.80 9.63 -0.72
CA GLU A 74 -0.57 9.49 -1.20
C GLU A 74 -0.83 8.09 -1.78
N ASP A 75 0.00 7.62 -2.72
CA ASP A 75 -0.11 6.30 -3.34
C ASP A 75 -0.06 5.18 -2.29
N ARG A 76 0.83 5.32 -1.30
CA ARG A 76 0.94 4.36 -0.20
C ARG A 76 -0.32 4.34 0.66
N LEU A 77 -0.89 5.51 0.97
CA LEU A 77 -2.14 5.62 1.73
C LEU A 77 -3.29 4.97 0.98
N VAL A 78 -3.44 5.28 -0.31
CA VAL A 78 -4.47 4.69 -1.18
C VAL A 78 -4.34 3.18 -1.20
N ALA A 79 -3.13 2.64 -1.48
CA ALA A 79 -2.90 1.20 -1.47
C ALA A 79 -3.27 0.55 -0.12
N GLY A 80 -2.89 1.18 1.00
CA GLY A 80 -3.23 0.70 2.33
C GLY A 80 -4.73 0.69 2.62
N LYS A 81 -5.45 1.72 2.17
CA LYS A 81 -6.93 1.77 2.27
C LYS A 81 -7.58 0.67 1.43
N THR A 82 -7.09 0.45 0.22
CA THR A 82 -7.62 -0.58 -0.67
C THR A 82 -7.43 -1.98 -0.10
N VAL A 83 -6.28 -2.27 0.50
CA VAL A 83 -6.05 -3.55 1.18
C VAL A 83 -7.02 -3.71 2.36
N ARG A 84 -7.23 -2.67 3.18
CA ARG A 84 -8.21 -2.73 4.29
C ARG A 84 -9.64 -2.97 3.80
N PHE A 85 -10.03 -2.34 2.69
CA PHE A 85 -11.31 -2.58 2.04
C PHE A 85 -11.46 -4.05 1.62
N LEU A 86 -10.45 -4.60 0.94
CA LEU A 86 -10.45 -6.01 0.51
C LEU A 86 -10.55 -6.98 1.69
N VAL A 87 -9.88 -6.69 2.82
CA VAL A 87 -10.01 -7.48 4.05
C VAL A 87 -11.45 -7.46 4.57
N GLY A 88 -12.08 -6.28 4.67
CA GLY A 88 -13.47 -6.19 5.13
C GLY A 88 -14.47 -6.92 4.21
N VAL A 89 -14.23 -6.90 2.90
CA VAL A 89 -15.02 -7.70 1.94
C VAL A 89 -14.82 -9.20 2.15
N ALA A 90 -13.59 -9.64 2.40
CA ALA A 90 -13.28 -11.05 2.66
C ALA A 90 -13.93 -11.55 3.96
N GLU A 91 -13.85 -10.78 5.05
CA GLU A 91 -14.44 -11.10 6.36
C GLU A 91 -15.98 -11.17 6.27
N SER A 92 -16.62 -10.18 5.66
CA SER A 92 -18.09 -10.19 5.47
C SER A 92 -18.57 -11.34 4.58
N SER A 93 -17.78 -11.73 3.58
CA SER A 93 -18.07 -12.88 2.72
C SER A 93 -17.87 -14.23 3.43
N HIS A 94 -17.11 -14.26 4.52
CA HIS A 94 -16.89 -15.46 5.33
C HIS A 94 -18.07 -15.68 6.29
N SER A 95 -18.45 -14.65 7.04
CA SER A 95 -19.61 -14.67 7.95
C SER A 95 -20.91 -15.07 7.22
N LYS A 96 -21.13 -14.58 5.99
CA LYS A 96 -22.32 -14.91 5.18
C LYS A 96 -22.34 -16.35 4.64
N ARG A 97 -21.20 -17.05 4.66
CA ARG A 97 -21.09 -18.47 4.27
C ARG A 97 -21.37 -19.39 5.46
N GLU A 98 -20.86 -19.04 6.64
CA GLU A 98 -21.08 -19.81 7.88
C GLU A 98 -22.57 -19.83 8.28
N GLU A 99 -23.28 -18.69 8.18
CA GLU A 99 -24.73 -18.63 8.45
C GLU A 99 -25.58 -19.52 7.50
N LYS A 100 -25.10 -19.79 6.28
CA LYS A 100 -25.76 -20.66 5.31
C LYS A 100 -25.49 -22.15 5.53
N GLU A 101 -24.37 -22.50 6.17
CA GLU A 101 -24.05 -23.89 6.53
C GLU A 101 -24.71 -24.31 7.85
N GLU A 102 -24.96 -23.38 8.79
CA GLU A 102 -25.67 -23.68 10.04
C GLU A 102 -27.20 -23.77 9.91
N THR A 103 -27.77 -23.23 8.83
CA THR A 103 -29.23 -23.24 8.57
C THR A 103 -29.66 -24.28 7.54
N SER A 104 -28.74 -25.12 7.06
CA SER A 104 -29.00 -26.20 6.09
C SER A 104 -28.73 -27.59 6.69
#